data_AF-A0A165PU96-F1
#
_entry.id   AF-A0A165PU96-F1
#
_cell.length_a   1.000
_cell.length_b   1.000
_cell.length_c   1.000
_cell.angle_alpha   90.00
_cell.angle_beta   90.00
_cell.angle_gamma   90.00
#
_symmetry.space_group_name_H-M   'P 1'
#
loop_
_entity.id
_entity.type
_entity.pdbx_description
1 polymer ?
#
loop_
_entity_poly.entity_id
_entity_poly.type
_entity_poly.pdbx_seq_one_letter_code
_entity_poly.pdbx_strand_id
1 'polypeptide(L)'
;MSNPPVSVVWDMLSKAPQLRNLLLEADKAETLTFVPTKVSLPKLETLYLRRSSVAFMSSYTAHLECPKVHYLNCAADQLARIDPFVQQRAHNIKTFVIHEGTVNVEAISTLKLLQKASTVEINGSAVQAGFWDALMAQDEVVLPALTKLRLVKVELDSDDDSLPRFVKSRRAIASAQTTTPATSQQPVAQRLQRVEFVSADALPSWFVAEIQYIMAQDK
;
A
#
# COMPACT_ATOMS: atom_id res chain seq x y z
N MET A 1 -11.84 11.75 25.92
CA MET A 1 -12.93 10.78 25.69
C MET A 1 -12.30 9.40 25.61
N SER A 2 -12.82 8.41 26.32
CA SER A 2 -12.33 7.02 26.23
C SER A 2 -12.81 6.39 24.91
N ASN A 3 -11.94 5.64 24.24
CA ASN A 3 -12.32 4.88 23.05
C ASN A 3 -13.41 3.84 23.42
N PRO A 4 -14.44 3.64 22.57
CA PRO A 4 -15.45 2.63 22.84
C PRO A 4 -14.81 1.23 22.83
N PRO A 5 -15.30 0.28 23.67
CA PRO A 5 -14.85 -1.10 23.62
C PRO A 5 -15.03 -1.69 22.21
N VAL A 6 -14.12 -2.57 21.80
CA VAL A 6 -14.16 -3.15 20.45
C VAL A 6 -15.47 -3.89 20.15
N SER A 7 -16.13 -4.48 21.16
CA SER A 7 -17.45 -5.10 21.01
C SER A 7 -18.51 -4.14 20.49
N VAL A 8 -18.49 -2.91 20.99
CA VAL A 8 -19.41 -1.85 20.56
C VAL A 8 -19.10 -1.43 19.13
N VAL A 9 -17.82 -1.27 18.79
CA VAL A 9 -17.40 -0.95 17.41
C VAL A 9 -17.84 -2.05 16.44
N TRP A 10 -17.68 -3.31 16.80
CA TRP A 10 -18.08 -4.44 15.95
C TRP A 10 -19.59 -4.48 15.72
N ASP A 11 -20.38 -4.27 16.76
CA ASP A 11 -21.85 -4.16 16.66
C ASP A 11 -22.26 -2.96 15.78
N MET A 12 -21.59 -1.82 15.92
CA MET A 12 -21.82 -0.66 15.05
C MET A 12 -21.54 -0.97 13.58
N LEU A 13 -20.44 -1.65 13.27
CA LEU A 13 -20.11 -2.05 11.90
C LEU A 13 -21.18 -3.01 11.33
N SER A 14 -21.68 -3.95 12.14
CA SER A 14 -22.73 -4.89 11.72
C SER A 14 -24.04 -4.20 11.31
N LYS A 15 -24.31 -3.01 11.87
CA LYS A 15 -25.50 -2.19 11.62
C LYS A 15 -25.31 -1.15 10.52
N ALA A 16 -24.13 -1.11 9.89
CA ALA A 16 -23.75 -0.08 8.91
C ALA A 16 -23.48 -0.63 7.49
N PRO A 17 -24.40 -1.39 6.85
CA PRO A 17 -24.15 -2.00 5.54
C PRO A 17 -23.97 -1.00 4.39
N GLN A 18 -24.35 0.27 4.61
CA GLN A 18 -24.21 1.36 3.65
C GLN A 18 -22.88 2.11 3.78
N LEU A 19 -22.03 1.73 4.75
CA LEU A 19 -20.76 2.39 5.01
C LEU A 19 -19.83 2.28 3.79
N ARG A 20 -19.28 3.43 3.36
CA ARG A 20 -18.33 3.52 2.24
C ARG A 20 -16.90 3.79 2.67
N ASN A 21 -16.73 4.54 3.74
CA ASN A 21 -15.44 4.92 4.29
C ASN A 21 -15.38 4.48 5.74
N LEU A 22 -14.31 3.78 6.11
CA LEU A 22 -14.08 3.35 7.48
C LEU A 22 -12.68 3.76 7.91
N LEU A 23 -12.60 4.52 9.01
CA LEU A 23 -11.36 4.80 9.70
C LEU A 23 -11.36 4.07 11.03
N LEU A 24 -10.41 3.16 11.20
CA LEU A 24 -10.17 2.44 12.44
C LEU A 24 -8.84 2.90 13.03
N GLU A 25 -8.92 3.49 14.21
CA GLU A 25 -7.77 3.92 14.98
C GLU A 25 -7.90 3.33 16.39
N ALA A 26 -6.86 2.63 16.83
CA ALA A 26 -6.82 2.00 18.15
C ALA A 26 -5.46 2.22 18.80
N ASP A 27 -5.45 2.80 20.00
CA ASP A 27 -4.21 3.08 20.74
C ASP A 27 -3.51 1.80 21.19
N LYS A 28 -4.29 0.75 21.48
CA LYS A 28 -3.78 -0.55 21.93
C LYS A 28 -4.42 -1.67 21.12
N ALA A 29 -3.66 -2.75 20.93
CA ALA A 29 -4.19 -3.97 20.35
C ALA A 29 -5.12 -4.62 21.39
N GLU A 30 -6.40 -4.34 21.31
CA GLU A 30 -7.40 -5.02 22.13
C GLU A 30 -7.80 -6.34 21.46
N THR A 31 -7.68 -7.43 22.20
CA THR A 31 -8.20 -8.74 21.78
C THR A 31 -9.70 -8.79 22.05
N LEU A 32 -10.49 -9.32 21.12
CA LEU A 32 -11.91 -9.55 21.39
C LEU A 32 -12.05 -10.57 22.51
N THR A 33 -12.79 -10.19 23.55
CA THR A 33 -13.21 -11.11 24.63
C THR A 33 -14.49 -11.88 24.28
N PHE A 34 -14.94 -11.82 23.02
CA PHE A 34 -16.16 -12.44 22.52
C PHE A 34 -15.93 -13.06 21.14
N VAL A 35 -16.81 -13.98 20.74
CA VAL A 35 -16.77 -14.60 19.40
C VAL A 35 -17.33 -13.60 18.37
N PRO A 36 -16.52 -13.07 17.44
CA PRO A 36 -16.99 -12.09 16.47
C PRO A 36 -18.05 -12.68 15.54
N THR A 37 -19.19 -12.01 15.43
CA THR A 37 -20.17 -12.30 14.39
C THR A 37 -19.63 -11.83 13.03
N LYS A 38 -20.07 -12.47 11.93
CA LYS A 38 -19.70 -12.00 10.59
C LYS A 38 -20.32 -10.63 10.31
N VAL A 39 -19.47 -9.69 9.91
CA VAL A 39 -19.84 -8.34 9.48
C VAL A 39 -19.62 -8.24 7.98
N SER A 40 -20.66 -7.84 7.24
CA SER A 40 -20.57 -7.60 5.80
C SER A 40 -20.79 -6.12 5.51
N LEU A 41 -19.79 -5.50 4.87
CA LEU A 41 -19.78 -4.10 4.45
C LEU A 41 -19.70 -4.03 2.92
N PRO A 42 -20.79 -4.35 2.20
CA PRO A 42 -20.79 -4.54 0.75
C PRO A 42 -20.54 -3.25 -0.05
N LYS A 43 -20.66 -2.08 0.60
CA LYS A 43 -20.41 -0.76 0.01
C LYS A 43 -19.10 -0.13 0.45
N LEU A 44 -18.30 -0.81 1.30
CA LEU A 44 -17.04 -0.26 1.78
C LEU A 44 -16.04 -0.18 0.64
N GLU A 45 -15.55 1.03 0.40
CA GLU A 45 -14.65 1.40 -0.71
C GLU A 45 -13.27 1.76 -0.18
N THR A 46 -13.24 2.41 0.99
CA THR A 46 -12.04 3.02 1.57
C THR A 46 -11.88 2.57 3.03
N LEU A 47 -10.71 2.00 3.33
CA LEU A 47 -10.35 1.53 4.65
C LEU A 47 -9.04 2.17 5.13
N TYR A 48 -9.12 2.90 6.23
CA TYR A 48 -7.96 3.47 6.92
C TYR A 48 -7.69 2.70 8.21
N LEU A 49 -6.50 2.11 8.30
CA LEU A 49 -6.03 1.41 9.49
C LEU A 49 -4.86 2.17 10.09
N ARG A 50 -5.09 2.71 11.29
CA ARG A 50 -4.11 3.48 12.06
C ARG A 50 -3.76 2.80 13.36
N ARG A 51 -2.51 2.97 13.78
CA ARG A 51 -1.98 2.45 15.06
C ARG A 51 -2.23 0.93 15.18
N SER A 52 -2.72 0.48 16.32
CA SER A 52 -2.92 -0.94 16.63
C SER A 52 -4.14 -1.57 15.94
N SER A 53 -4.89 -0.84 15.11
CA SER A 53 -6.09 -1.38 14.45
C SER A 53 -5.77 -2.40 13.35
N VAL A 54 -4.54 -2.43 12.85
CA VAL A 54 -4.07 -3.46 11.90
C VAL A 54 -4.05 -4.83 12.56
N ALA A 55 -3.47 -4.96 13.75
CA ALA A 55 -3.44 -6.22 14.49
C ALA A 55 -4.85 -6.74 14.77
N PHE A 56 -5.78 -5.83 15.07
CA PHE A 56 -7.18 -6.13 15.24
C PHE A 56 -7.78 -6.70 13.94
N MET A 57 -7.65 -5.98 12.82
CA MET A 57 -8.20 -6.42 11.53
C MET A 57 -7.64 -7.75 11.05
N SER A 58 -6.33 -7.97 11.23
CA SER A 58 -5.65 -9.20 10.81
C SER A 58 -6.08 -10.43 11.60
N SER A 59 -6.47 -10.25 12.86
CA SER A 59 -6.96 -11.34 13.71
C SER A 59 -8.37 -11.80 13.32
N TYR A 60 -9.15 -10.96 12.64
CA TYR A 60 -10.58 -11.21 12.37
C TYR A 60 -10.95 -11.10 10.89
N THR A 61 -9.98 -11.29 9.99
CA THR A 61 -10.17 -11.19 8.53
C THR A 61 -11.33 -12.03 8.01
N ALA A 62 -11.50 -13.25 8.52
CA ALA A 62 -12.60 -14.15 8.13
C ALA A 62 -14.00 -13.67 8.56
N HIS A 63 -14.07 -12.73 9.49
CA HIS A 63 -15.31 -12.19 10.06
C HIS A 63 -15.68 -10.82 9.49
N LEU A 64 -14.84 -10.25 8.61
CA LEU A 64 -15.12 -9.00 7.93
C LEU A 64 -15.10 -9.18 6.41
N GLU A 65 -16.25 -8.94 5.79
CA GLU A 65 -16.41 -8.98 4.35
C GLU A 65 -16.54 -7.56 3.80
N CYS A 66 -15.62 -7.19 2.91
CA CYS A 66 -15.55 -5.84 2.36
C CYS A 66 -15.17 -5.90 0.86
N PRO A 67 -16.07 -6.41 0.00
CA PRO A 67 -15.74 -6.84 -1.37
C PRO A 67 -15.40 -5.69 -2.32
N LYS A 68 -15.70 -4.44 -1.96
CA LYS A 68 -15.48 -3.26 -2.81
C LYS A 68 -14.30 -2.39 -2.37
N VAL A 69 -13.57 -2.82 -1.33
CA VAL A 69 -12.43 -2.06 -0.82
C VAL A 69 -11.36 -2.03 -1.90
N HIS A 70 -11.05 -0.83 -2.37
CA HIS A 70 -10.05 -0.58 -3.38
C HIS A 70 -9.02 0.46 -2.94
N TYR A 71 -9.30 1.16 -1.85
CA TYR A 71 -8.35 2.02 -1.16
C TYR A 71 -8.06 1.46 0.22
N LEU A 72 -6.79 1.19 0.50
CA LEU A 72 -6.31 0.72 1.80
C LEU A 72 -5.16 1.59 2.28
N ASN A 73 -5.26 2.06 3.51
CA ASN A 73 -4.23 2.85 4.18
C ASN A 73 -3.77 2.10 5.45
N CYS A 74 -2.46 1.93 5.60
CA CYS A 74 -1.84 1.14 6.67
C CYS A 74 -0.54 1.80 7.14
N ALA A 75 -0.25 1.71 8.43
CA ALA A 75 1.00 2.21 8.99
C ALA A 75 2.20 1.36 8.52
N ALA A 76 3.36 1.97 8.28
CA ALA A 76 4.54 1.31 7.72
C ALA A 76 5.03 0.15 8.59
N ASP A 77 5.05 0.35 9.90
CA ASP A 77 5.46 -0.63 10.92
C ASP A 77 4.46 -1.78 11.11
N GLN A 78 3.26 -1.66 10.54
CA GLN A 78 2.21 -2.68 10.63
C GLN A 78 2.02 -3.45 9.31
N LEU A 79 2.81 -3.18 8.26
CA LEU A 79 2.63 -3.78 6.93
C LEU A 79 2.61 -5.32 6.98
N ALA A 80 3.63 -5.95 7.56
CA ALA A 80 3.70 -7.41 7.65
C ALA A 80 2.49 -8.02 8.39
N ARG A 81 1.91 -7.28 9.35
CA ARG A 81 0.74 -7.76 10.09
C ARG A 81 -0.51 -7.75 9.25
N ILE A 82 -0.62 -6.90 8.22
CA ILE A 82 -1.81 -6.82 7.37
C ILE A 82 -1.87 -7.92 6.30
N ASP A 83 -0.80 -8.70 6.13
CA ASP A 83 -0.69 -9.75 5.11
C ASP A 83 -1.90 -10.70 5.06
N PRO A 84 -2.44 -11.23 6.19
CA PRO A 84 -3.63 -12.10 6.13
C PRO A 84 -4.85 -11.40 5.53
N PHE A 85 -5.02 -10.10 5.79
CA PHE A 85 -6.11 -9.31 5.23
C PHE A 85 -5.88 -9.06 3.74
N VAL A 86 -4.65 -8.68 3.37
CA VAL A 86 -4.28 -8.41 1.98
C VAL A 86 -4.40 -9.69 1.15
N GLN A 87 -3.91 -10.85 1.60
CA GLN A 87 -4.03 -12.12 0.88
C GLN A 87 -5.48 -12.44 0.45
N GLN A 88 -6.46 -12.15 1.31
CA GLN A 88 -7.87 -12.44 1.02
C GLN A 88 -8.55 -11.40 0.12
N ARG A 89 -7.97 -10.20 -0.04
CA ARG A 89 -8.64 -9.02 -0.63
C ARG A 89 -7.80 -8.24 -1.64
N ALA A 90 -6.55 -8.62 -1.85
CA ALA A 90 -5.56 -7.91 -2.68
C ALA A 90 -6.03 -7.68 -4.11
N HIS A 91 -6.87 -8.58 -4.64
CA HIS A 91 -7.41 -8.51 -5.99
C HIS A 91 -8.25 -7.25 -6.25
N ASN A 92 -8.75 -6.56 -5.22
CA ASN A 92 -9.52 -5.33 -5.37
C ASN A 92 -8.74 -4.05 -5.03
N ILE A 93 -7.60 -4.16 -4.34
CA ILE A 93 -6.82 -2.99 -3.89
C ILE A 93 -6.15 -2.33 -5.11
N LYS A 94 -6.58 -1.10 -5.40
CA LYS A 94 -6.05 -0.25 -6.48
C LYS A 94 -5.14 0.86 -5.96
N THR A 95 -5.47 1.40 -4.78
CA THR A 95 -4.67 2.42 -4.10
C THR A 95 -4.24 1.88 -2.75
N PHE A 96 -2.93 1.84 -2.54
CA PHE A 96 -2.34 1.45 -1.26
C PHE A 96 -1.54 2.62 -0.70
N VAL A 97 -1.86 3.00 0.53
CA VAL A 97 -1.19 4.11 1.21
C VAL A 97 -0.46 3.56 2.42
N ILE A 98 0.85 3.77 2.42
CA ILE A 98 1.72 3.52 3.56
C ILE A 98 1.90 4.86 4.26
N HIS A 99 1.57 4.94 5.54
CA HIS A 99 1.76 6.16 6.31
C HIS A 99 2.59 5.90 7.56
N GLU A 100 3.20 6.94 8.11
CA GLU A 100 3.82 6.99 9.46
C GLU A 100 4.73 5.79 9.84
N GLY A 101 6.02 6.06 9.96
CA GLY A 101 7.02 5.07 10.37
C GLY A 101 8.05 4.81 9.29
N THR A 102 8.64 3.62 9.30
CA THR A 102 9.78 3.28 8.44
C THR A 102 9.41 2.21 7.43
N VAL A 103 9.59 2.51 6.14
CA VAL A 103 9.43 1.57 5.04
C VAL A 103 10.77 0.94 4.72
N ASN A 104 10.86 -0.38 4.81
CA ASN A 104 12.08 -1.15 4.64
C ASN A 104 11.85 -2.40 3.77
N VAL A 105 12.87 -3.23 3.61
CA VAL A 105 12.80 -4.46 2.79
C VAL A 105 11.74 -5.46 3.27
N GLU A 106 11.34 -5.43 4.55
CA GLU A 106 10.29 -6.33 5.06
C GLU A 106 8.90 -6.01 4.45
N ALA A 107 8.66 -4.75 4.08
CA ALA A 107 7.43 -4.34 3.42
C ALA A 107 7.20 -5.05 2.07
N ILE A 108 8.27 -5.56 1.44
CA ILE A 108 8.21 -6.19 0.12
C ILE A 108 7.28 -7.41 0.12
N SER A 109 7.19 -8.20 1.20
CA SER A 109 6.28 -9.36 1.26
C SER A 109 4.82 -8.93 1.11
N THR A 110 4.42 -7.87 1.79
CA THR A 110 3.07 -7.29 1.69
C THR A 110 2.83 -6.71 0.29
N LEU A 111 3.80 -5.96 -0.25
CA LEU A 111 3.67 -5.32 -1.56
C LEU A 111 3.57 -6.32 -2.72
N LYS A 112 4.19 -7.51 -2.59
CA LYS A 112 4.02 -8.62 -3.53
C LYS A 112 2.58 -9.11 -3.62
N LEU A 113 1.81 -9.02 -2.54
CA LEU A 113 0.42 -9.44 -2.58
C LEU A 113 -0.45 -8.48 -3.40
N LEU A 114 -0.06 -7.21 -3.52
CA LEU A 114 -0.85 -6.11 -4.11
C LEU A 114 -0.77 -6.05 -5.65
N GLN A 115 -1.12 -7.15 -6.30
CA GLN A 115 -1.00 -7.36 -7.74
C GLN A 115 -1.81 -6.37 -8.61
N LYS A 116 -2.86 -5.75 -8.06
CA LYS A 116 -3.73 -4.79 -8.76
C LYS A 116 -3.52 -3.34 -8.32
N ALA A 117 -2.61 -3.08 -7.38
CA ALA A 117 -2.35 -1.74 -6.91
C ALA A 117 -1.67 -0.92 -8.02
N SER A 118 -2.39 0.07 -8.54
CA SER A 118 -1.90 0.99 -9.56
C SER A 118 -1.36 2.29 -8.98
N THR A 119 -1.80 2.64 -7.77
CA THR A 119 -1.30 3.78 -7.01
C THR A 119 -0.72 3.30 -5.69
N VAL A 120 0.54 3.64 -5.44
CA VAL A 120 1.17 3.54 -4.12
C VAL A 120 1.52 4.93 -3.63
N GLU A 121 1.11 5.24 -2.42
CA GLU A 121 1.46 6.48 -1.72
C GLU A 121 2.25 6.15 -0.47
N ILE A 122 3.40 6.80 -0.29
CA ILE A 122 4.19 6.77 0.95
C ILE A 122 4.04 8.16 1.57
N ASN A 123 3.54 8.23 2.80
CA ASN A 123 3.11 9.47 3.43
C ASN A 123 3.62 9.64 4.86
N GLY A 124 4.49 10.62 5.09
CA GLY A 124 5.04 10.88 6.42
C GLY A 124 5.88 9.71 6.93
N SER A 125 6.64 9.08 6.05
CA SER A 125 7.45 7.90 6.36
C SER A 125 8.90 8.10 5.94
N ALA A 126 9.82 7.48 6.69
CA ALA A 126 11.21 7.32 6.29
C ALA A 126 11.33 6.07 5.41
N VAL A 127 12.03 6.14 4.30
CA VAL A 127 12.32 5.00 3.43
C VAL A 127 13.78 4.61 3.61
N GLN A 128 14.02 3.40 4.11
CA GLN A 128 15.37 2.88 4.35
C GLN A 128 16.08 2.50 3.05
N ALA A 129 17.41 2.58 3.09
CA ALA A 129 18.27 2.13 2.02
C ALA A 129 17.95 0.69 1.56
N GLY A 130 18.00 0.47 0.25
CA GLY A 130 17.76 -0.85 -0.35
C GLY A 130 16.29 -1.23 -0.53
N PHE A 131 15.33 -0.47 -0.01
CA PHE A 131 13.89 -0.71 -0.25
C PHE A 131 13.57 -0.70 -1.76
N TRP A 132 14.02 0.32 -2.50
CA TRP A 132 13.74 0.43 -3.93
C TRP A 132 14.49 -0.61 -4.75
N ASP A 133 15.70 -0.99 -4.34
CA ASP A 133 16.45 -2.09 -4.97
C ASP A 133 15.72 -3.42 -4.79
N ALA A 134 15.12 -3.67 -3.62
CA ALA A 134 14.32 -4.85 -3.38
C ALA A 134 13.05 -4.91 -4.23
N LEU A 135 12.46 -3.76 -4.61
CA LEU A 135 11.36 -3.69 -5.57
C LEU A 135 11.78 -4.03 -7.01
N MET A 136 13.07 -3.91 -7.34
CA MET A 136 13.63 -4.21 -8.67
C MET A 136 14.26 -5.61 -8.78
N ALA A 137 14.25 -6.39 -7.71
CA ALA A 137 14.86 -7.72 -7.70
C ALA A 137 14.31 -8.60 -8.85
N GLN A 138 15.19 -9.31 -9.55
CA GLN A 138 14.86 -9.97 -10.82
C GLN A 138 13.94 -11.19 -10.69
N ASP A 139 13.85 -11.78 -9.49
CA ASP A 139 13.16 -13.05 -9.29
C ASP A 139 11.64 -12.92 -9.27
N GLU A 140 11.10 -11.72 -8.98
CA GLU A 140 9.66 -11.52 -8.86
C GLU A 140 9.25 -10.07 -9.14
N VAL A 141 8.20 -9.88 -9.94
CA VAL A 141 7.65 -8.55 -10.20
C VAL A 141 6.80 -8.09 -9.01
N VAL A 142 7.34 -7.16 -8.23
CA VAL A 142 6.60 -6.48 -7.16
C VAL A 142 5.76 -5.34 -7.75
N LEU A 143 4.50 -5.23 -7.30
CA LEU A 143 3.54 -4.22 -7.76
C LEU A 143 3.45 -4.11 -9.29
N PRO A 144 3.07 -5.18 -10.01
CA PRO A 144 3.07 -5.19 -11.47
C PRO A 144 2.16 -4.10 -12.05
N ALA A 145 1.00 -3.83 -11.45
CA ALA A 145 0.07 -2.82 -11.92
C ALA A 145 0.45 -1.36 -11.60
N LEU A 146 1.57 -1.11 -10.91
CA LEU A 146 1.96 0.24 -10.47
C LEU A 146 2.19 1.18 -11.66
N THR A 147 1.38 2.23 -11.73
CA THR A 147 1.49 3.31 -12.72
C THR A 147 1.66 4.68 -12.07
N LYS A 148 1.32 4.82 -10.79
CA LYS A 148 1.45 6.07 -10.03
C LYS A 148 2.14 5.84 -8.68
N LEU A 149 3.23 6.55 -8.45
CA LEU A 149 3.90 6.66 -7.16
C LEU A 149 3.68 8.06 -6.59
N ARG A 150 3.29 8.16 -5.31
CA ARG A 150 3.14 9.42 -4.59
C ARG A 150 4.02 9.40 -3.35
N LEU A 151 4.82 10.44 -3.18
CA LEU A 151 5.74 10.63 -2.07
C LEU A 151 5.33 11.91 -1.34
N VAL A 152 4.72 11.77 -0.18
CA VAL A 152 4.17 12.86 0.62
C VAL A 152 4.97 12.98 1.91
N LYS A 153 5.66 14.09 2.14
CA LYS A 153 6.48 14.29 3.36
C LYS A 153 7.39 13.09 3.68
N VAL A 154 8.08 12.58 2.66
CA VAL A 154 8.96 11.41 2.84
C VAL A 154 10.37 11.85 3.17
N GLU A 155 11.02 11.07 4.03
CA GLU A 155 12.46 11.16 4.26
C GLU A 155 13.11 9.98 3.55
N LEU A 156 14.15 10.24 2.77
CA LEU A 156 14.94 9.20 2.12
C LEU A 156 16.30 9.13 2.81
N ASP A 157 16.81 7.92 2.99
CA ASP A 157 18.19 7.72 3.40
C ASP A 157 19.13 8.39 2.37
N SER A 158 20.04 9.25 2.84
CA SER A 158 20.66 10.32 2.03
C SER A 158 21.64 9.84 0.96
N ASP A 159 22.06 8.57 1.02
CA ASP A 159 23.10 8.00 0.17
C ASP A 159 22.55 7.04 -0.90
N ASP A 160 21.23 6.98 -1.07
CA ASP A 160 20.60 5.95 -1.90
C ASP A 160 20.00 6.47 -3.23
N ASP A 161 20.76 6.27 -4.33
CA ASP A 161 20.30 6.49 -5.71
C ASP A 161 19.30 5.42 -6.22
N SER A 162 18.80 4.54 -5.35
CA SER A 162 17.91 3.45 -5.74
C SER A 162 16.54 3.92 -6.25
N LEU A 163 15.98 5.03 -5.75
CA LEU A 163 14.70 5.55 -6.25
C LEU A 163 14.79 6.06 -7.70
N PRO A 164 15.77 6.90 -8.10
CA PRO A 164 16.00 7.23 -9.50
C PRO A 164 16.18 6.01 -10.39
N ARG A 165 16.97 5.02 -9.94
CA ARG A 165 17.15 3.75 -10.67
C ARG A 165 15.82 2.99 -10.83
N PHE A 166 15.02 2.89 -9.78
CA PHE A 166 13.69 2.29 -9.80
C PHE A 166 12.75 2.98 -10.79
N VAL A 167 12.67 4.31 -10.73
CA VAL A 167 11.83 5.10 -11.64
C VAL A 167 12.27 4.88 -13.08
N LYS A 168 13.57 4.95 -13.37
CA LYS A 168 14.13 4.71 -14.71
C LYS A 168 13.81 3.31 -15.22
N SER A 169 14.00 2.28 -14.39
CA SER A 169 13.71 0.88 -14.71
C SER A 169 12.22 0.69 -15.05
N ARG A 170 11.31 1.17 -14.20
CA ARG A 170 9.85 1.08 -14.44
C ARG A 170 9.38 1.94 -15.60
N ARG A 171 10.10 3.02 -15.94
CA ARG A 171 9.77 3.89 -17.07
C ARG A 171 10.23 3.31 -18.41
N ALA A 172 11.28 2.49 -18.41
CA ALA A 172 11.82 1.83 -19.60
C ALA A 172 10.95 0.66 -20.11
N ILE A 173 9.97 0.19 -19.32
CA ILE A 173 9.02 -0.84 -19.76
C ILE A 173 8.21 -0.30 -20.95
N ALA A 174 8.42 -0.88 -22.12
CA ALA A 174 7.72 -0.50 -23.34
C ALA A 174 6.22 -0.84 -23.24
N SER A 175 5.35 0.11 -23.61
CA SER A 175 3.88 -0.06 -23.59
C SER A 175 3.34 -1.17 -24.51
N ALA A 176 4.21 -1.84 -25.28
CA ALA A 176 3.87 -2.75 -26.38
C ALA A 176 4.17 -4.25 -26.11
N GLN A 177 4.55 -4.65 -24.90
CA GLN A 177 4.63 -6.08 -24.55
C GLN A 177 3.23 -6.66 -24.30
N THR A 178 2.43 -6.73 -25.35
CA THR A 178 1.14 -7.45 -25.42
C THR A 178 1.14 -8.56 -26.48
N THR A 179 2.26 -8.79 -27.18
CA THR A 179 2.34 -9.74 -28.30
C THR A 179 3.43 -10.80 -28.13
N THR A 180 3.39 -11.55 -27.03
CA THR A 180 4.06 -12.86 -26.97
C THR A 180 3.16 -13.84 -26.22
N PRO A 181 2.87 -15.05 -26.75
CA PRO A 181 2.05 -16.02 -26.05
C PRO A 181 2.73 -16.38 -24.73
N ALA A 182 2.05 -16.09 -23.61
CA ALA A 182 2.54 -16.35 -22.28
C ALA A 182 2.59 -17.86 -22.00
N THR A 183 3.77 -18.47 -22.15
CA THR A 183 4.07 -19.78 -21.56
C THR A 183 4.60 -19.67 -20.12
N SER A 184 4.69 -18.46 -19.56
CA SER A 184 5.03 -18.20 -18.16
C SER A 184 3.90 -17.40 -17.49
N GLN A 185 3.36 -17.93 -16.39
CA GLN A 185 2.26 -17.33 -15.59
C GLN A 185 2.68 -16.07 -14.80
N GLN A 186 3.86 -15.51 -15.04
CA GLN A 186 4.34 -14.37 -14.26
C GLN A 186 3.69 -13.06 -14.72
N PRO A 187 3.23 -12.21 -13.79
CA PRO A 187 2.62 -10.94 -14.11
C PRO A 187 3.66 -9.99 -14.74
N VAL A 188 3.30 -9.38 -15.87
CA VAL A 188 4.14 -8.39 -16.55
C VAL A 188 3.99 -7.02 -15.86
N ALA A 189 5.12 -6.40 -15.53
CA ALA A 189 5.17 -5.06 -14.95
C ALA A 189 4.60 -4.00 -15.92
N GLN A 190 3.85 -3.04 -15.40
CA GLN A 190 3.37 -1.88 -16.16
C GLN A 190 4.34 -0.71 -16.10
N ARG A 191 4.35 0.07 -17.18
CA ARG A 191 5.13 1.31 -17.26
C ARG A 191 4.69 2.31 -16.18
N LEU A 192 5.63 2.82 -15.40
CA LEU A 192 5.34 3.90 -14.45
C LEU A 192 5.01 5.19 -15.21
N GLN A 193 3.81 5.74 -14.96
CA GLN A 193 3.27 6.88 -15.69
C GLN A 193 3.46 8.20 -14.94
N ARG A 194 3.47 8.16 -13.60
CA ARG A 194 3.51 9.37 -12.78
C ARG A 194 4.24 9.15 -11.46
N VAL A 195 5.10 10.10 -11.12
CA VAL A 195 5.66 10.27 -9.77
C VAL A 195 5.26 11.65 -9.27
N GLU A 196 4.67 11.73 -8.09
CA GLU A 196 4.30 12.99 -7.44
C GLU A 196 5.05 13.17 -6.14
N PHE A 197 5.60 14.36 -5.94
CA PHE A 197 6.15 14.80 -4.66
C PHE A 197 5.21 15.84 -4.05
N VAL A 198 4.84 15.65 -2.79
CA VAL A 198 3.99 16.57 -2.03
C VAL A 198 4.70 16.92 -0.72
N SER A 199 4.94 18.20 -0.47
CA SER A 199 5.75 18.65 0.68
C SER A 199 7.10 17.94 0.74
N ALA A 200 7.92 18.15 -0.31
CA ALA A 200 9.22 17.52 -0.50
C ALA A 200 10.36 18.25 0.22
N ASP A 201 10.06 18.98 1.29
CA ASP A 201 10.99 19.90 1.95
C ASP A 201 12.21 19.19 2.55
N ALA A 202 12.08 17.89 2.83
CA ALA A 202 13.16 17.03 3.31
C ALA A 202 14.06 16.47 2.19
N LEU A 203 13.66 16.60 0.91
CA LEU A 203 14.42 16.08 -0.22
C LEU A 203 15.21 17.19 -0.91
N PRO A 204 16.47 16.94 -1.29
CA PRO A 204 17.21 17.89 -2.11
C PRO A 204 16.48 18.21 -3.41
N SER A 205 16.45 19.49 -3.80
CA SER A 205 15.74 19.93 -5.00
C SER A 205 16.28 19.30 -6.30
N TRP A 206 17.59 19.05 -6.36
CA TRP A 206 18.25 18.37 -7.48
C TRP A 206 17.71 16.95 -7.67
N PHE A 207 17.44 16.24 -6.58
CA PHE A 207 16.96 14.86 -6.60
C PHE A 207 15.52 14.81 -7.14
N VAL A 208 14.67 15.72 -6.68
CA VAL A 208 13.31 15.88 -7.22
C VAL A 208 13.35 16.22 -8.71
N ALA A 209 14.25 17.12 -9.12
CA ALA A 209 14.42 17.51 -10.52
C ALA A 209 14.90 16.35 -11.40
N GLU A 210 15.80 15.49 -10.91
CA GLU A 210 16.25 14.29 -11.62
C GLU A 210 15.08 13.33 -11.90
N ILE A 211 14.28 13.02 -10.88
CA ILE A 211 13.10 12.16 -11.06
C ILE A 211 12.12 12.77 -12.06
N GLN A 212 11.86 14.08 -11.95
CA GLN A 212 11.00 14.79 -12.90
C GLN A 212 11.55 14.75 -14.33
N TYR A 213 12.87 14.88 -14.49
CA TYR A 213 13.55 14.75 -15.77
C TYR A 213 13.39 13.35 -16.37
N ILE A 214 13.65 12.29 -15.59
CA ILE A 214 13.42 10.90 -16.00
C ILE A 214 11.96 10.68 -16.44
N MET A 215 10.99 11.25 -15.70
CA MET A 215 9.58 11.14 -16.03
C MET A 215 9.15 11.95 -17.26
N ALA A 216 9.90 13.00 -17.62
CA ALA A 216 9.66 13.82 -18.80
C ALA A 216 10.28 13.21 -20.07
N GLN A 217 11.30 12.37 -19.93
CA GLN A 217 11.82 11.57 -21.04
C GLN A 217 10.70 10.64 -21.56
N ASP A 218 10.53 10.62 -22.88
CA ASP A 218 9.48 9.90 -23.63
C ASP A 218 8.04 10.44 -23.50
N LYS A 219 7.88 11.76 -23.35
CA LYS A 219 6.64 12.45 -23.74
C LYS A 219 6.59 12.69 -25.25
#